data_AF-A0A965C8T5-F1
#
_entry.id   AF-A0A965C8T5-F1
#
_cell.length_a   1.000
_cell.length_b   1.000
_cell.length_c   1.000
_cell.angle_alpha   90.00
_cell.angle_beta   90.00
_cell.angle_gamma   90.00
#
_symmetry.space_group_name_H-M   'P 1'
#
loop_
_entity.id
_entity.type
_entity.pdbx_description
1 polymer ?
#
loop_
_entity_poly.entity_id
_entity_poly.type
_entity_poly.pdbx_seq_one_letter_code
_entity_poly.pdbx_strand_id
1 'polypeptide(L)'
;MATLGTQNISTSYVQLIKTSGLTGIDPTIQTITDGNNVSSALQLSTTGVNSTGTLNAVGATTLASTLGVTAACTLSSTLGVTGAVTLSSSLAVTGAATFSSSISATTGTATIGTESVNTSTIGTLAVTNTATIGTLKVGASGPRLTAASYGTAAFTLSTVQPHNLADTTTGTFALTGAALGDIVIGSIDSLGSTTGTTQIITSFFPIASNVVRYVVNSKGSTAGTVPAGTIYATAMRFVT
;
A
#
# COMPACT_ATOMS: atom_id res chain seq x y z
N MET A 1 6.32 -70.49 49.27
CA MET A 1 5.64 -69.66 48.24
C MET A 1 6.64 -69.43 47.12
N ALA A 2 6.42 -69.97 45.92
CA ALA A 2 7.38 -69.84 44.83
C ALA A 2 7.50 -68.37 44.42
N THR A 3 8.73 -67.86 44.32
CA THR A 3 8.98 -66.49 43.85
C THR A 3 8.56 -66.41 42.38
N LEU A 4 7.63 -65.50 42.07
CA LEU A 4 7.09 -65.32 40.71
C LEU A 4 8.16 -64.98 39.65
N GLY A 5 9.40 -64.65 40.06
CA GLY A 5 10.51 -64.30 39.16
C GLY A 5 11.03 -65.43 38.27
N THR A 6 10.73 -66.71 38.56
CA THR A 6 11.15 -67.85 37.73
C THR A 6 10.03 -68.48 36.91
N GLN A 7 8.81 -67.92 36.98
CA GLN A 7 7.65 -68.44 36.27
C GLN A 7 7.53 -67.78 34.88
N ASN A 8 7.24 -68.55 33.83
CA ASN A 8 6.89 -68.03 32.50
C ASN A 8 5.48 -67.40 32.54
N ILE A 9 5.36 -66.19 33.08
CA ILE A 9 4.07 -65.50 33.29
C ILE A 9 3.42 -65.05 31.97
N SER A 10 4.18 -64.99 30.86
CA SER A 10 3.71 -64.45 29.57
C SER A 10 2.65 -65.31 28.87
N THR A 11 2.54 -66.61 29.18
CA THR A 11 1.59 -67.50 28.50
C THR A 11 0.21 -67.54 29.16
N SER A 12 0.10 -67.16 30.44
CA SER A 12 -1.17 -67.14 31.18
C SER A 12 -1.77 -65.74 31.34
N TYR A 13 -0.98 -64.68 31.22
CA TYR A 13 -1.46 -63.30 31.40
C TYR A 13 -0.86 -62.34 30.37
N VAL A 14 -1.47 -62.32 29.18
CA VAL A 14 -1.04 -61.50 28.02
C VAL A 14 -1.18 -59.98 28.21
N GLN A 15 -1.64 -59.51 29.38
CA GLN A 15 -1.92 -58.11 29.70
C GLN A 15 -0.99 -57.51 30.78
N LEU A 16 -0.01 -58.28 31.28
CA LEU A 16 0.88 -57.80 32.35
C LEU A 16 2.07 -57.01 31.77
N ILE A 17 2.15 -55.72 32.10
CA ILE A 17 3.34 -54.89 31.90
C ILE A 17 4.43 -55.39 32.86
N LYS A 18 5.60 -55.78 32.34
CA LYS A 18 6.77 -56.09 33.17
C LYS A 18 7.41 -54.79 33.63
N THR A 19 7.32 -54.46 34.91
CA THR A 19 8.14 -53.42 35.54
C THR A 19 9.32 -54.09 36.24
N SER A 20 10.51 -53.49 36.18
CA SER A 20 11.73 -54.04 36.80
C SER A 20 11.81 -53.79 38.32
N GLY A 21 10.77 -53.21 38.93
CA GLY A 21 10.71 -52.85 40.36
C GLY A 21 9.66 -53.63 41.15
N LEU A 22 9.93 -53.87 42.45
CA LEU A 22 9.06 -54.60 43.38
C LEU A 22 7.80 -53.82 43.83
N THR A 23 7.62 -52.58 43.40
CA THR A 23 6.57 -51.66 43.87
C THR A 23 5.31 -51.63 43.00
N GLY A 24 5.22 -52.44 41.93
CA GLY A 24 4.08 -52.40 41.00
C GLY A 24 4.04 -51.12 40.15
N ILE A 25 2.93 -50.88 39.45
CA ILE A 25 2.66 -49.60 38.76
C ILE A 25 1.96 -48.68 39.77
N ASP A 26 2.64 -47.62 40.22
CA ASP A 26 2.05 -46.58 41.04
C ASP A 26 1.37 -45.49 40.16
N PRO A 27 0.66 -44.49 40.73
CA PRO A 27 -0.04 -43.45 39.95
C PRO A 27 0.84 -42.64 38.98
N THR A 28 2.15 -42.71 39.13
CA THR A 28 3.15 -42.23 38.18
C THR A 28 3.71 -43.43 37.41
N ILE A 29 3.39 -43.53 36.12
CA ILE A 29 4.00 -44.56 35.27
C ILE A 29 5.52 -44.38 35.31
N GLN A 30 6.22 -45.33 35.94
CA GLN A 30 7.67 -45.38 35.95
C GLN A 30 8.18 -45.44 34.49
N THR A 31 9.21 -44.65 34.16
CA THR A 31 9.89 -44.66 32.86
C THR A 31 10.10 -46.09 32.37
N ILE A 32 9.37 -46.49 31.32
CA ILE A 32 9.66 -47.74 30.61
C ILE A 32 10.97 -47.51 29.87
N THR A 33 12.02 -48.09 30.42
CA THR A 33 13.37 -48.06 29.89
C THR A 33 13.62 -49.42 29.26
N ASP A 34 14.39 -49.49 28.17
CA ASP A 34 14.75 -50.80 27.64
C ASP A 34 15.61 -51.61 28.62
N GLY A 35 15.88 -52.88 28.29
CA GLY A 35 16.71 -53.77 29.12
C GLY A 35 18.15 -53.27 29.36
N ASN A 36 18.54 -52.16 28.72
CA ASN A 36 19.85 -51.52 28.79
C ASN A 36 19.79 -50.15 29.49
N ASN A 37 18.66 -49.81 30.13
CA ASN A 37 18.48 -48.58 30.89
C ASN A 37 18.69 -47.29 30.06
N VAL A 38 18.46 -47.38 28.74
CA VAL A 38 18.41 -46.26 27.79
C VAL A 38 16.96 -46.05 27.37
N SER A 39 16.51 -44.80 27.24
CA SER A 39 15.17 -44.52 26.72
C SER A 39 15.08 -44.89 25.23
N SER A 40 14.90 -46.16 24.89
CA SER A 40 14.40 -46.54 23.57
C SER A 40 12.87 -46.65 23.59
N ALA A 41 12.27 -46.31 22.46
CA ALA A 41 10.89 -45.84 22.35
C ALA A 41 9.87 -46.85 22.88
N LEU A 42 9.25 -46.54 24.03
CA LEU A 42 8.01 -47.17 24.45
C LEU A 42 6.95 -46.93 23.37
N GLN A 43 6.54 -47.99 22.66
CA GLN A 43 5.38 -47.94 21.79
C GLN A 43 4.11 -48.17 22.62
N LEU A 44 3.38 -47.08 22.91
CA LEU A 44 2.18 -47.12 23.75
C LEU A 44 0.96 -47.73 23.04
N SER A 45 0.82 -47.47 21.74
CA SER A 45 -0.29 -47.95 20.89
C SER A 45 0.09 -47.84 19.41
N THR A 46 -0.47 -48.71 18.56
CA THR A 46 -0.39 -48.65 17.09
C THR A 46 -1.62 -47.98 16.45
N THR A 47 -2.66 -47.71 17.23
CA THR A 47 -3.94 -47.15 16.74
C THR A 47 -4.17 -45.71 17.18
N GLY A 48 -3.79 -45.37 18.42
CA GLY A 48 -3.99 -44.04 18.99
C GLY A 48 -3.82 -43.98 20.50
N VAL A 49 -3.58 -42.78 21.00
CA VAL A 49 -3.47 -42.46 22.43
C VAL A 49 -4.46 -41.34 22.72
N ASN A 50 -5.36 -41.53 23.68
CA ASN A 50 -6.26 -40.48 24.18
C ASN A 50 -5.77 -40.02 25.55
N SER A 51 -5.33 -38.76 25.66
CA SER A 51 -4.99 -38.12 26.94
C SER A 51 -6.08 -37.11 27.29
N THR A 52 -6.72 -37.28 28.45
CA THR A 52 -7.74 -36.35 28.97
C THR A 52 -7.13 -35.19 29.75
N GLY A 53 -5.82 -35.22 29.98
CA GLY A 53 -5.06 -34.16 30.64
C GLY A 53 -3.97 -33.59 29.73
N THR A 54 -3.03 -32.85 30.33
CA THR A 54 -1.89 -32.27 29.62
C THR A 54 -0.91 -33.35 29.16
N LEU A 55 -0.52 -33.30 27.89
CA LEU A 55 0.66 -34.01 27.39
C LEU A 55 1.86 -33.06 27.47
N ASN A 56 2.81 -33.34 28.37
CA ASN A 56 4.07 -32.60 28.47
C ASN A 56 5.20 -33.40 27.82
N ALA A 57 5.73 -32.92 26.70
CA ALA A 57 6.89 -33.49 26.04
C ALA A 57 8.10 -32.55 26.22
N VAL A 58 9.09 -32.98 27.03
CA VAL A 58 10.31 -32.20 27.28
C VAL A 58 11.27 -32.26 26.10
N GLY A 59 11.26 -33.37 25.36
CA GLY A 59 12.07 -33.57 24.16
C GLY A 59 11.34 -33.16 22.88
N ALA A 60 12.01 -33.39 21.74
CA ALA A 60 11.43 -33.16 20.42
C ALA A 60 10.24 -34.11 20.17
N THR A 61 9.19 -33.58 19.54
CA THR A 61 8.03 -34.36 19.09
C THR A 61 8.00 -34.39 17.56
N THR A 62 7.97 -35.58 16.97
CA THR A 62 7.78 -35.78 15.53
C THR A 62 6.40 -36.37 15.29
N LEU A 63 5.57 -35.69 14.50
CA LEU A 63 4.28 -36.21 14.04
C LEU A 63 4.41 -36.59 12.56
N ALA A 64 4.15 -37.87 12.23
CA ALA A 64 4.24 -38.37 10.86
C ALA A 64 3.00 -38.02 10.00
N SER A 65 1.99 -37.41 10.60
CA SER A 65 0.72 -37.05 9.96
C SER A 65 0.25 -35.68 10.45
N THR A 66 -1.06 -35.43 10.45
CA THR A 66 -1.64 -34.13 10.77
C THR A 66 -1.61 -33.81 12.26
N LEU A 67 -1.57 -32.51 12.57
CA LEU A 67 -1.82 -31.96 13.90
C LEU A 67 -3.08 -31.10 13.84
N GLY A 68 -4.11 -31.47 14.59
CA GLY A 68 -5.30 -30.63 14.82
C GLY A 68 -5.18 -29.89 16.13
N VAL A 69 -5.35 -28.56 16.12
CA VAL A 69 -5.43 -27.73 17.33
C VAL A 69 -6.74 -26.95 17.28
N THR A 70 -7.62 -27.17 18.26
CA THR A 70 -8.95 -26.53 18.32
C THR A 70 -8.92 -25.19 19.06
N ALA A 71 -7.97 -25.03 19.98
CA ALA A 71 -7.73 -23.81 20.73
C ALA A 71 -6.50 -23.05 20.19
N ALA A 72 -5.96 -22.12 20.97
CA ALA A 72 -4.76 -21.38 20.59
C ALA A 72 -3.51 -22.28 20.57
N CYS A 73 -2.65 -22.07 19.57
CA CYS A 73 -1.31 -22.63 19.50
C CYS A 73 -0.28 -21.50 19.67
N THR A 74 0.71 -21.68 20.54
CA THR A 74 1.83 -20.75 20.71
C THR A 74 3.14 -21.45 20.37
N LEU A 75 3.93 -20.86 19.49
CA LEU A 75 5.28 -21.30 19.15
C LEU A 75 6.26 -20.20 19.57
N SER A 76 7.19 -20.52 20.49
CA SER A 76 8.15 -19.53 21.02
C SER A 76 9.36 -19.28 20.12
N SER A 77 9.41 -19.93 18.96
CA SER A 77 10.51 -19.86 18.00
C SER A 77 9.94 -19.94 16.57
N THR A 78 10.69 -20.50 15.63
CA THR A 78 10.33 -20.52 14.21
C THR A 78 9.27 -21.57 13.88
N LEU A 79 8.36 -21.20 12.97
CA LEU A 79 7.51 -22.15 12.24
C LEU A 79 8.00 -22.25 10.79
N GLY A 80 8.43 -23.44 10.38
CA GLY A 80 8.71 -23.75 8.98
C GLY A 80 7.51 -24.42 8.33
N VAL A 81 7.08 -23.92 7.16
CA VAL A 81 6.02 -24.53 6.34
C VAL A 81 6.53 -24.66 4.92
N THR A 82 6.52 -25.88 4.39
CA THR A 82 6.94 -26.16 3.00
C THR A 82 5.80 -26.00 1.99
N GLY A 83 4.56 -26.17 2.46
CA GLY A 83 3.34 -25.99 1.68
C GLY A 83 2.71 -24.60 1.84
N ALA A 84 1.46 -24.49 1.39
CA ALA A 84 0.68 -23.28 1.55
C ALA A 84 0.20 -23.09 3.00
N VAL A 85 0.09 -21.82 3.41
CA VAL A 85 -0.55 -21.42 4.66
C VAL A 85 -1.84 -20.68 4.32
N THR A 86 -2.94 -21.10 4.94
CA THR A 86 -4.23 -20.41 4.86
C THR A 86 -4.60 -19.84 6.22
N LEU A 87 -4.86 -18.54 6.28
CA LEU A 87 -5.36 -17.85 7.47
C LEU A 87 -6.74 -17.29 7.15
N SER A 88 -7.78 -17.74 7.86
CA SER A 88 -9.17 -17.34 7.61
C SER A 88 -9.54 -15.96 8.19
N SER A 89 -8.61 -15.31 8.88
CA SER A 89 -8.83 -14.03 9.56
C SER A 89 -7.59 -13.14 9.42
N SER A 90 -7.04 -12.64 10.51
CA SER A 90 -5.93 -11.68 10.51
C SER A 90 -4.56 -12.35 10.70
N LEU A 91 -3.54 -11.67 10.17
CA LEU A 91 -2.14 -11.90 10.47
C LEU A 91 -1.55 -10.56 10.91
N ALA A 92 -1.01 -10.51 12.13
CA ALA A 92 -0.22 -9.37 12.60
C ALA A 92 1.26 -9.74 12.52
N VAL A 93 2.05 -8.95 11.78
CA VAL A 93 3.50 -9.08 11.71
C VAL A 93 4.11 -7.81 12.29
N THR A 94 4.82 -7.92 13.41
CA THR A 94 5.47 -6.78 14.08
C THR A 94 6.83 -6.44 13.47
N GLY A 95 7.46 -7.42 12.82
CA GLY A 95 8.73 -7.26 12.12
C GLY A 95 8.56 -7.14 10.61
N ALA A 96 9.65 -7.39 9.88
CA ALA A 96 9.62 -7.43 8.43
C ALA A 96 8.96 -8.72 7.92
N ALA A 97 8.17 -8.60 6.85
CA ALA A 97 7.71 -9.73 6.03
C ALA A 97 8.37 -9.62 4.65
N THR A 98 8.89 -10.74 4.14
CA THR A 98 9.45 -10.82 2.80
C THR A 98 8.61 -11.75 1.95
N PHE A 99 8.18 -11.24 0.80
CA PHE A 99 7.46 -12.03 -0.22
C PHE A 99 8.36 -12.16 -1.45
N SER A 100 8.69 -13.39 -1.83
CA SER A 100 9.57 -13.64 -2.99
C SER A 100 8.88 -13.45 -4.34
N SER A 101 7.59 -13.12 -4.34
CA SER A 101 6.74 -12.99 -5.52
C SER A 101 5.62 -11.98 -5.22
N SER A 102 4.47 -12.11 -5.87
CA SER A 102 3.37 -11.16 -5.80
C SER A 102 2.65 -11.13 -4.45
N ILE A 103 2.10 -9.95 -4.14
CA ILE A 103 1.13 -9.71 -3.07
C ILE A 103 -0.16 -9.24 -3.77
N SER A 104 -1.31 -9.79 -3.37
CA SER A 104 -2.62 -9.39 -3.91
C SER A 104 -3.60 -9.08 -2.77
N ALA A 105 -4.28 -7.94 -2.85
CA ALA A 105 -5.34 -7.52 -1.94
C ALA A 105 -6.67 -7.44 -2.72
N THR A 106 -7.36 -8.56 -2.87
CA THR A 106 -8.49 -8.69 -3.81
C THR A 106 -9.77 -7.99 -3.36
N THR A 107 -9.99 -7.86 -2.05
CA THR A 107 -11.25 -7.33 -1.48
C THR A 107 -11.03 -6.13 -0.54
N GLY A 108 -9.81 -5.63 -0.42
CA GLY A 108 -9.44 -4.62 0.58
C GLY A 108 -8.36 -3.65 0.10
N THR A 109 -7.93 -2.77 1.00
CA THR A 109 -6.86 -1.80 0.74
C THR A 109 -5.53 -2.31 1.30
N ALA A 110 -4.48 -2.28 0.48
CA ALA A 110 -3.11 -2.41 0.97
C ALA A 110 -2.58 -1.01 1.34
N THR A 111 -2.37 -0.76 2.63
CA THR A 111 -1.73 0.49 3.08
C THR A 111 -0.24 0.25 3.20
N ILE A 112 0.56 0.84 2.32
CA ILE A 112 2.02 0.75 2.36
C ILE A 112 2.62 2.13 2.61
N GLY A 113 3.49 2.24 3.61
CA GLY A 113 4.07 3.53 4.00
C GLY A 113 5.08 4.07 2.98
N THR A 114 5.86 3.20 2.34
CA THR A 114 6.83 3.59 1.31
C THR A 114 6.93 2.49 0.26
N GLU A 115 6.65 2.87 -0.99
CA GLU A 115 6.74 1.99 -2.15
C GLU A 115 8.04 2.27 -2.90
N SER A 116 8.87 1.24 -3.10
CA SER A 116 10.06 1.30 -3.97
C SER A 116 9.95 0.20 -5.01
N VAL A 117 9.53 0.57 -6.22
CA VAL A 117 9.24 -0.35 -7.32
C VAL A 117 9.81 0.16 -8.63
N ASN A 118 10.20 -0.75 -9.53
CA ASN A 118 10.72 -0.40 -10.85
C ASN A 118 9.61 0.17 -11.76
N THR A 119 8.44 -0.46 -11.75
CA THR A 119 7.29 -0.09 -12.58
C THR A 119 6.02 -0.20 -11.78
N SER A 120 5.12 0.79 -11.90
CA SER A 120 3.80 0.77 -11.27
C SER A 120 2.73 1.14 -12.29
N THR A 121 1.62 0.40 -12.27
CA THR A 121 0.42 0.70 -13.03
C THR A 121 -0.66 1.11 -12.04
N ILE A 122 -1.03 2.38 -12.04
CA ILE A 122 -1.98 2.94 -11.08
C ILE A 122 -3.23 3.40 -11.83
N GLY A 123 -4.40 2.88 -11.45
CA GLY A 123 -5.67 3.27 -12.07
C GLY A 123 -6.06 4.72 -11.73
N THR A 124 -5.92 5.12 -10.48
CA THR A 124 -6.14 6.50 -10.01
C THR A 124 -5.11 6.84 -8.95
N LEU A 125 -4.41 7.96 -9.14
CA LEU A 125 -3.43 8.48 -8.20
C LEU A 125 -3.98 9.73 -7.53
N ALA A 126 -4.15 9.69 -6.21
CA ALA A 126 -4.50 10.85 -5.39
C ALA A 126 -3.26 11.32 -4.63
N VAL A 127 -2.86 12.57 -4.81
CA VAL A 127 -1.72 13.21 -4.12
C VAL A 127 -2.24 14.38 -3.32
N THR A 128 -2.08 14.36 -2.00
CA THR A 128 -2.56 15.43 -1.10
C THR A 128 -1.51 16.49 -0.79
N ASN A 129 -0.23 16.16 -0.99
CA ASN A 129 0.90 17.06 -0.73
C ASN A 129 1.64 17.40 -2.03
N THR A 130 2.74 16.71 -2.33
CA THR A 130 3.59 16.99 -3.48
C THR A 130 3.97 15.68 -4.15
N ALA A 131 3.93 15.66 -5.48
CA ALA A 131 4.48 14.58 -6.29
C ALA A 131 5.73 15.08 -7.00
N THR A 132 6.84 14.36 -6.84
CA THR A 132 8.04 14.55 -7.65
C THR A 132 8.05 13.51 -8.75
N ILE A 133 8.10 13.96 -10.00
CA ILE A 133 8.05 13.10 -11.18
C ILE A 133 9.26 13.45 -12.04
N GLY A 134 10.15 12.49 -12.30
CA GLY A 134 11.34 12.71 -13.13
C GLY A 134 10.95 13.07 -14.57
N THR A 135 10.13 12.24 -15.20
CA THR A 135 9.56 12.50 -16.53
C THR A 135 8.06 12.27 -16.53
N LEU A 136 7.30 13.25 -17.00
CA LEU A 136 5.85 13.18 -17.10
C LEU A 136 5.43 13.14 -18.57
N LYS A 137 4.68 12.11 -18.97
CA LYS A 137 4.04 12.01 -20.29
C LYS A 137 2.54 12.22 -20.16
N VAL A 138 2.03 13.32 -20.73
CA VAL A 138 0.60 13.61 -20.86
C VAL A 138 0.24 13.78 -22.34
N GLY A 139 -0.79 13.07 -22.81
CA GLY A 139 -1.30 13.20 -24.19
C GLY A 139 -0.82 12.19 -25.25
N ALA A 140 -1.47 12.32 -26.43
CA ALA A 140 -1.54 11.48 -27.64
C ALA A 140 -2.02 10.02 -27.50
N SER A 141 -1.73 9.31 -26.40
CA SER A 141 -2.36 8.00 -26.09
C SER A 141 -2.34 7.67 -24.58
N GLY A 142 -2.19 8.68 -23.72
CA GLY A 142 -2.08 8.57 -22.26
C GLY A 142 -2.97 9.57 -21.52
N PRO A 143 -2.79 9.78 -20.20
CA PRO A 143 -3.65 10.65 -19.40
C PRO A 143 -3.68 12.07 -19.96
N ARG A 144 -4.88 12.66 -19.94
CA ARG A 144 -5.13 14.04 -20.33
C ARG A 144 -5.08 14.90 -19.08
N LEU A 145 -4.48 16.09 -19.17
CA LEU A 145 -4.75 17.11 -18.17
C LEU A 145 -6.16 17.66 -18.43
N THR A 146 -7.13 17.24 -17.63
CA THR A 146 -8.55 17.64 -17.78
C THR A 146 -8.89 18.90 -16.99
N ALA A 147 -8.12 19.18 -15.93
CA ALA A 147 -8.21 20.40 -15.14
C ALA A 147 -6.83 20.73 -14.55
N ALA A 148 -6.55 22.03 -14.41
CA ALA A 148 -5.42 22.54 -13.63
C ALA A 148 -5.97 23.56 -12.64
N SER A 149 -5.33 23.67 -11.46
CA SER A 149 -5.65 24.78 -10.55
C SER A 149 -5.20 26.10 -11.18
N TYR A 150 -5.95 27.17 -10.93
CA TYR A 150 -5.66 28.52 -11.40
C TYR A 150 -6.09 29.54 -10.34
N GLY A 151 -5.42 30.68 -10.32
CA GLY A 151 -5.91 31.87 -9.64
C GLY A 151 -6.98 32.57 -10.47
N THR A 152 -7.84 33.34 -9.80
CA THR A 152 -8.84 34.19 -10.45
C THR A 152 -8.59 35.66 -10.15
N ALA A 153 -8.92 36.53 -11.10
CA ALA A 153 -8.93 37.97 -10.89
C ALA A 153 -10.02 38.66 -11.73
N ALA A 154 -10.46 39.83 -11.29
CA ALA A 154 -11.41 40.62 -12.07
C ALA A 154 -10.74 41.21 -13.31
N PHE A 155 -11.38 41.05 -14.46
CA PHE A 155 -11.10 41.83 -15.66
C PHE A 155 -12.07 43.01 -15.70
N THR A 156 -11.55 44.22 -15.52
CA THR A 156 -12.36 45.43 -15.64
C THR A 156 -12.61 45.75 -17.12
N LEU A 157 -13.82 46.22 -17.44
CA LEU A 157 -14.19 46.66 -18.79
C LEU A 157 -13.09 47.57 -19.37
N SER A 158 -12.69 47.28 -20.60
CA SER A 158 -11.57 47.98 -21.23
C SER A 158 -11.83 48.20 -22.72
N THR A 159 -11.43 49.37 -23.23
CA THR A 159 -11.49 49.67 -24.65
C THR A 159 -10.19 49.23 -25.30
N VAL A 160 -10.29 48.27 -26.21
CA VAL A 160 -9.15 47.78 -26.98
C VAL A 160 -8.95 48.66 -28.21
N GLN A 161 -7.76 49.24 -28.31
CA GLN A 161 -7.39 50.11 -29.43
C GLN A 161 -7.21 49.29 -30.73
N PRO A 162 -7.42 49.89 -31.92
CA PRO A 162 -7.14 49.25 -33.20
C PRO A 162 -5.73 48.65 -33.22
N HIS A 163 -5.56 47.49 -33.87
CA HIS A 163 -4.24 46.90 -34.11
C HIS A 163 -3.31 47.92 -34.79
N ASN A 164 -2.38 48.49 -34.03
CA ASN A 164 -1.37 49.42 -34.52
C ASN A 164 -0.02 49.04 -33.87
N LEU A 165 1.09 49.65 -34.30
CA LEU A 165 2.46 49.25 -33.94
C LEU A 165 2.75 49.16 -32.41
N ALA A 166 1.86 49.67 -31.54
CA ALA A 166 2.00 49.61 -30.09
C ALA A 166 1.19 48.48 -29.41
N ASP A 167 0.27 47.80 -30.10
CA ASP A 167 -0.46 46.58 -29.70
C ASP A 167 -0.71 46.40 -28.18
N THR A 168 -1.37 47.35 -27.50
CA THR A 168 -1.49 47.24 -26.03
C THR A 168 -2.77 47.82 -25.45
N THR A 169 -3.73 46.94 -25.19
CA THR A 169 -4.55 47.08 -23.98
C THR A 169 -3.98 46.18 -22.93
N THR A 170 -3.27 46.78 -21.97
CA THR A 170 -2.65 46.05 -20.87
C THR A 170 -3.31 46.41 -19.56
N GLY A 171 -3.43 45.42 -18.69
CA GLY A 171 -3.74 45.62 -17.29
C GLY A 171 -2.94 44.64 -16.47
N THR A 172 -3.01 44.79 -15.15
CA THR A 172 -2.32 43.91 -14.23
C THR A 172 -3.32 43.25 -13.30
N PHE A 173 -3.04 42.01 -12.91
CA PHE A 173 -3.77 41.33 -11.88
C PHE A 173 -2.80 40.64 -10.92
N ALA A 174 -3.28 40.37 -9.71
CA ALA A 174 -2.54 39.61 -8.73
C ALA A 174 -2.65 38.12 -9.04
N LEU A 175 -1.50 37.43 -9.10
CA LEU A 175 -1.43 35.98 -9.19
C LEU A 175 -0.46 35.48 -8.13
N THR A 176 -1.00 35.04 -6.99
CA THR A 176 -0.21 34.54 -5.87
C THR A 176 0.73 33.41 -6.31
N GLY A 177 2.02 33.53 -5.98
CA GLY A 177 3.06 32.57 -6.30
C GLY A 177 3.81 32.86 -7.61
N ALA A 178 3.28 33.72 -8.49
CA ALA A 178 3.97 34.11 -9.71
C ALA A 178 5.25 34.92 -9.42
N ALA A 179 6.30 34.66 -10.18
CA ALA A 179 7.54 35.43 -10.18
C ALA A 179 8.02 35.71 -11.60
N LEU A 180 9.01 36.60 -11.71
CA LEU A 180 9.69 36.88 -12.96
C LEU A 180 10.29 35.59 -13.54
N GLY A 181 10.06 35.35 -14.83
CA GLY A 181 10.53 34.16 -15.55
C GLY A 181 9.53 32.99 -15.58
N ASP A 182 8.41 33.07 -14.84
CA ASP A 182 7.35 32.07 -14.93
C ASP A 182 6.64 32.13 -16.29
N ILE A 183 6.25 30.97 -16.81
CA ILE A 183 5.29 30.88 -17.91
C ILE A 183 3.90 31.01 -17.30
N VAL A 184 3.14 32.03 -17.70
CA VAL A 184 1.75 32.17 -17.26
C VAL A 184 0.83 31.76 -18.39
N ILE A 185 -0.04 30.79 -18.11
CA ILE A 185 -1.07 30.33 -19.02
C ILE A 185 -2.41 30.65 -18.39
N GLY A 186 -3.34 31.15 -19.18
CA GLY A 186 -4.65 31.54 -18.70
C GLY A 186 -5.63 31.88 -19.81
N SER A 187 -6.78 32.36 -19.41
CA SER A 187 -7.83 32.87 -20.28
C SER A 187 -8.55 34.04 -19.61
N ILE A 188 -9.31 34.79 -20.41
CA ILE A 188 -10.24 35.81 -19.93
C ILE A 188 -11.60 35.43 -20.53
N ASP A 189 -12.61 35.18 -19.70
CA ASP A 189 -13.92 34.69 -20.16
C ASP A 189 -14.73 35.72 -20.97
N SER A 190 -14.48 37.01 -20.76
CA SER A 190 -15.13 38.11 -21.49
C SER A 190 -14.69 38.21 -22.96
N LEU A 191 -13.56 37.59 -23.30
CA LEU A 191 -13.01 37.58 -24.67
C LEU A 191 -13.68 36.49 -25.51
N GLY A 192 -14.95 36.70 -25.85
CA GLY A 192 -15.67 35.77 -26.72
C GLY A 192 -17.20 35.78 -26.66
N SER A 193 -17.83 36.65 -25.86
CA SER A 193 -19.29 36.61 -25.66
C SER A 193 -20.07 37.78 -26.28
N THR A 194 -19.48 38.59 -27.17
CA THR A 194 -20.24 39.66 -27.83
C THR A 194 -19.84 39.75 -29.31
N THR A 195 -20.54 38.96 -30.12
CA THR A 195 -20.84 39.16 -31.54
C THR A 195 -19.76 39.86 -32.40
N GLY A 196 -18.92 39.10 -33.11
CA GLY A 196 -18.13 39.63 -34.23
C GLY A 196 -16.64 39.26 -34.27
N THR A 197 -16.35 37.98 -34.51
CA THR A 197 -15.20 37.46 -35.28
C THR A 197 -13.87 38.23 -35.26
N THR A 198 -13.29 38.48 -34.09
CA THR A 198 -11.86 38.79 -34.01
C THR A 198 -11.25 38.02 -32.85
N GLN A 199 -10.34 37.07 -33.14
CA GLN A 199 -9.56 36.41 -32.10
C GLN A 199 -8.77 37.48 -31.34
N ILE A 200 -9.14 37.69 -30.09
CA ILE A 200 -8.35 38.51 -29.19
C ILE A 200 -7.31 37.59 -28.54
N ILE A 201 -6.06 37.68 -29.00
CA ILE A 201 -4.97 36.92 -28.39
C ILE A 201 -4.67 37.57 -27.04
N THR A 202 -4.79 36.78 -25.97
CA THR A 202 -4.31 37.18 -24.64
C THR A 202 -2.94 36.60 -24.39
N SER A 203 -2.06 37.44 -23.86
CA SER A 203 -0.75 37.03 -23.38
C SER A 203 -0.57 37.49 -21.96
N PHE A 204 0.10 36.68 -21.15
CA PHE A 204 0.30 36.92 -19.73
C PHE A 204 1.79 36.90 -19.42
N PHE A 205 2.28 37.96 -18.77
CA PHE A 205 3.69 38.12 -18.44
C PHE A 205 3.83 38.56 -16.98
N PRO A 206 4.53 37.80 -16.12
CA PRO A 206 4.92 38.29 -14.80
C PRO A 206 5.78 39.54 -14.95
N ILE A 207 5.45 40.60 -14.22
CA ILE A 207 6.19 41.87 -14.24
C ILE A 207 6.77 42.23 -12.87
N ALA A 208 6.28 41.58 -11.82
CA ALA A 208 6.84 41.61 -10.47
C ALA A 208 6.36 40.34 -9.71
N SER A 209 6.85 40.15 -8.49
CA SER A 209 6.33 39.09 -7.62
C SER A 209 4.83 39.26 -7.41
N ASN A 210 4.08 38.18 -7.62
CA ASN A 210 2.62 38.11 -7.54
C ASN A 210 1.86 39.05 -8.49
N VAL A 211 2.52 39.70 -9.46
CA VAL A 211 1.87 40.64 -10.39
C VAL A 211 2.12 40.20 -11.83
N VAL A 212 1.02 39.93 -12.53
CA VAL A 212 1.02 39.52 -13.93
C VAL A 212 0.32 40.58 -14.75
N ARG A 213 0.97 41.01 -15.83
CA ARG A 213 0.37 41.80 -16.87
C ARG A 213 -0.37 40.88 -17.84
N TYR A 214 -1.63 41.20 -18.13
CA TYR A 214 -2.30 40.68 -19.31
C TYR A 214 -2.18 41.69 -20.44
N VAL A 215 -2.13 41.19 -21.67
CA VAL A 215 -2.19 41.98 -22.90
C VAL A 215 -3.33 41.43 -23.74
N VAL A 216 -4.17 42.32 -24.27
CA VAL A 216 -5.36 42.01 -25.07
C VAL A 216 -5.17 42.67 -26.43
N ASN A 217 -5.04 41.87 -27.49
CA ASN A 217 -4.80 42.36 -28.86
C ASN A 217 -6.05 42.20 -29.73
N SER A 218 -6.62 43.27 -30.28
CA SER A 218 -7.71 43.18 -31.26
C SER A 218 -7.16 43.10 -32.68
N LYS A 219 -7.24 41.94 -33.34
CA LYS A 219 -6.82 41.77 -34.74
C LYS A 219 -7.86 42.33 -35.73
N GLY A 220 -8.06 43.64 -35.72
CA GLY A 220 -8.99 44.33 -36.62
C GLY A 220 -8.96 45.84 -36.34
N SER A 221 -8.93 46.65 -37.38
CA SER A 221 -8.60 48.08 -37.31
C SER A 221 -9.66 49.00 -36.68
N THR A 222 -10.61 48.46 -35.91
CA THR A 222 -11.66 49.25 -35.26
C THR A 222 -11.58 49.04 -33.75
N ALA A 223 -11.50 50.13 -32.99
CA ALA A 223 -11.51 50.09 -31.54
C ALA A 223 -12.78 49.37 -31.04
N GLY A 224 -12.65 48.47 -30.07
CA GLY A 224 -13.76 47.68 -29.54
C GLY A 224 -13.76 47.65 -28.01
N THR A 225 -14.93 47.74 -27.39
CA THR A 225 -15.04 47.60 -25.92
C THR A 225 -15.16 46.12 -25.58
N VAL A 226 -14.25 45.64 -24.72
CA VAL A 226 -14.37 44.31 -24.09
C VAL A 226 -15.11 44.49 -22.75
N PRO A 227 -16.23 43.79 -22.52
CA PRO A 227 -16.95 43.83 -21.25
C PRO A 227 -16.09 43.41 -20.05
N ALA A 228 -16.53 43.73 -18.84
CA ALA A 228 -15.91 43.15 -17.64
C ALA A 228 -16.07 41.62 -17.61
N GLY A 229 -15.16 40.93 -16.92
CA GLY A 229 -15.19 39.46 -16.77
C GLY A 229 -14.20 38.95 -15.73
N THR A 230 -13.78 37.70 -15.88
CA THR A 230 -12.85 36.99 -15.00
C THR A 230 -11.63 36.51 -15.77
N ILE A 231 -10.46 36.76 -15.20
CA ILE A 231 -9.18 36.18 -15.61
C ILE A 231 -9.00 34.88 -14.85
N TYR A 232 -8.67 33.81 -15.56
CA TYR A 232 -8.26 32.52 -15.02
C TYR A 232 -6.82 32.26 -15.44
N ALA A 233 -5.88 32.16 -14.50
CA ALA A 233 -4.47 32.00 -14.86
C ALA A 233 -3.68 31.17 -13.85
N THR A 234 -2.65 30.48 -14.34
CA THR A 234 -1.68 29.75 -13.53
C THR A 234 -0.26 30.07 -13.99
N ALA A 235 0.66 30.21 -13.03
CA ALA A 235 2.08 30.38 -13.28
C ALA A 235 2.82 29.05 -13.16
N MET A 236 3.66 28.75 -14.15
CA MET A 236 4.50 27.57 -14.20
C MET A 236 5.97 28.01 -14.15
N ARG A 237 6.71 27.49 -13.16
CA ARG A 237 8.13 27.76 -12.99
C ARG A 237 8.95 26.53 -13.31
N PHE A 238 9.96 26.71 -14.15
CA PHE A 238 11.01 25.72 -14.34
C PHE A 238 12.19 26.13 -13.46
N VAL A 239 12.46 25.32 -12.43
CA VAL A 239 13.63 25.48 -11.57
C VAL A 239 14.67 24.42 -11.96
N THR A 240 15.94 24.76 -11.81
CA THR A 240 17.07 23.82 -11.94
C THR A 240 17.32 23.10 -10.64
#